data_AF-A0A7W2AT36-F1
#
_entry.id   AF-A0A7W2AT36-F1
#
_cell.length_a   1.000
_cell.length_b   1.000
_cell.length_c   1.000
_cell.angle_alpha   90.00
_cell.angle_beta   90.00
_cell.angle_gamma   90.00
#
_symmetry.space_group_name_H-M   'P 1'
#
loop_
_entity.id
_entity.type
_entity.pdbx_description
1 polymer ?
#
loop_
_entity_poly.entity_id
_entity_poly.type
_entity_poly.pdbx_seq_one_letter_code
_entity_poly.pdbx_strand_id
1 'polypeptide(L)'
;MSDSVVLRTIGGMLFPYILVYGLYVQMHGEIGPGGGFQAGVLVAAAFILHALLFGKELTDRLLPTWLVDLAMSLGVLLYIGVGILGLVKGRYFLDYSVLDPTHPAPAEA
;
A
#
# COMPACT_ATOMS: atom_id res chain seq x y z
N MET A 1 -5.63 31.99 15.85
CA MET A 1 -4.94 31.39 14.69
C MET A 1 -5.92 31.47 13.54
N SER A 2 -5.59 32.14 12.45
CA SER A 2 -6.41 32.08 11.24
C SER A 2 -6.22 30.67 10.70
N ASP A 3 -7.00 29.72 11.22
CA ASP A 3 -7.09 28.37 10.66
C ASP A 3 -7.37 28.57 9.17
N SER A 4 -6.40 28.22 8.32
CA SER A 4 -6.54 28.43 6.89
C SER A 4 -7.64 27.51 6.39
N VAL A 5 -8.87 28.02 6.38
CA VAL A 5 -10.08 27.32 5.91
C VAL A 5 -9.83 26.78 4.51
N VAL A 6 -9.11 27.54 3.68
CA VAL A 6 -8.67 27.14 2.34
C VAL A 6 -7.78 25.89 2.40
N LEU A 7 -6.74 25.88 3.24
CA LEU A 7 -5.84 24.74 3.37
C LEU A 7 -6.56 23.49 3.90
N ARG A 8 -7.44 23.66 4.90
CA ARG A 8 -8.25 22.55 5.44
C ARG A 8 -9.24 21.99 4.43
N THR A 9 -9.85 22.86 3.64
CA THR A 9 -10.85 22.48 2.63
C THR A 9 -10.17 21.78 1.45
N ILE A 10 -9.19 22.43 0.81
CA ILE A 10 -8.49 21.88 -0.36
C ILE A 10 -7.66 20.66 0.04
N GLY A 11 -6.89 20.76 1.12
CA GLY A 11 -6.09 19.64 1.62
C GLY A 11 -6.93 18.46 2.09
N GLY A 12 -8.08 18.73 2.72
CA GLY A 12 -9.06 17.70 3.07
C GLY A 12 -9.67 17.00 1.85
N MET A 13 -9.92 17.75 0.77
CA MET A 13 -10.35 17.16 -0.51
C MET A 13 -9.27 16.28 -1.13
N LEU A 14 -7.99 16.66 -1.05
CA LEU A 14 -6.89 15.87 -1.61
C LEU A 14 -6.70 14.51 -0.95
N PHE A 15 -7.06 14.36 0.33
CA PHE A 15 -6.89 13.12 1.09
C PHE A 15 -7.47 11.87 0.36
N PRO A 16 -8.77 11.80 0.02
CA PRO A 16 -9.31 10.66 -0.72
C PRO A 16 -8.72 10.49 -2.12
N TYR A 17 -8.36 11.58 -2.82
CA TYR A 17 -7.74 11.48 -4.15
C TYR A 17 -6.35 10.85 -4.10
N ILE A 18 -5.53 11.19 -3.10
CA ILE A 18 -4.20 10.58 -2.91
C ILE A 18 -4.35 9.09 -2.59
N LEU A 19 -5.34 8.69 -1.78
CA LEU A 19 -5.59 7.29 -1.47
C LEU A 19 -5.99 6.49 -2.72
N VAL A 20 -6.92 7.01 -3.52
CA VAL A 20 -7.34 6.37 -4.79
C VAL A 20 -6.16 6.29 -5.76
N TYR A 21 -5.35 7.35 -5.86
CA TYR A 21 -4.17 7.35 -6.70
C TYR A 21 -3.10 6.35 -6.21
N GLY A 22 -2.90 6.22 -4.90
CA GLY A 22 -2.04 5.18 -4.31
C GLY A 22 -2.49 3.77 -4.69
N LEU A 23 -3.80 3.50 -4.65
CA LEU A 23 -4.37 2.23 -5.11
C LEU A 23 -4.14 2.01 -6.61
N TYR A 24 -4.30 3.05 -7.43
CA TYR A 24 -3.98 2.99 -8.85
C TYR A 24 -2.52 2.60 -9.09
N VAL A 25 -1.57 3.27 -8.41
CA VAL A 25 -0.12 2.99 -8.51
C VAL A 25 0.22 1.58 -8.03
N GLN A 26 -0.48 1.08 -7.00
CA GLN A 26 -0.30 -0.28 -6.50
C GLN A 26 -0.72 -1.33 -7.54
N MET A 27 -1.86 -1.12 -8.21
CA MET A 27 -2.45 -2.10 -9.14
C MET A 27 -1.82 -2.05 -10.53
N HIS A 28 -1.29 -0.90 -10.95
CA HIS A 28 -0.69 -0.72 -12.29
C HIS A 28 0.84 -0.66 -12.28
N GLY A 29 1.47 -1.07 -11.17
CA GLY A 29 2.92 -1.04 -11.02
C GLY A 29 3.68 -1.98 -11.98
N GLU A 30 3.00 -2.93 -12.61
CA GLU A 30 3.57 -3.82 -13.62
C GLU A 30 3.60 -3.22 -15.04
N ILE A 31 2.69 -2.27 -15.32
CA ILE A 31 2.51 -1.66 -16.66
C ILE A 31 3.16 -0.28 -16.74
N GLY A 32 3.26 0.43 -15.61
CA GLY A 32 3.79 1.80 -15.54
C GLY A 32 4.86 1.99 -14.47
N PRO A 33 5.52 3.17 -14.42
CA PRO A 33 6.40 3.51 -13.31
C PRO A 33 5.59 3.51 -12.01
N GLY A 34 5.97 2.68 -11.05
CA GLY A 34 5.09 2.39 -9.93
C GLY A 34 5.56 1.25 -9.04
N GLY A 35 4.61 0.70 -8.29
CA GLY A 35 4.79 -0.49 -7.45
C GLY A 35 4.38 -0.26 -6.01
N GLY A 36 4.45 -1.32 -5.21
CA GLY A 36 3.93 -1.30 -3.84
C GLY A 36 4.64 -0.35 -2.90
N PHE A 37 5.95 -0.13 -3.07
CA PHE A 37 6.69 0.83 -2.24
C PHE A 37 6.20 2.27 -2.46
N GLN A 38 6.11 2.70 -3.73
CA GLN A 38 5.67 4.06 -4.07
C GLN A 38 4.20 4.29 -3.70
N ALA A 39 3.34 3.29 -3.91
CA ALA A 39 1.95 3.32 -3.47
C ALA A 39 1.83 3.46 -1.93
N GLY A 40 2.63 2.70 -1.17
CA GLY A 40 2.68 2.80 0.29
C GLY A 40 3.11 4.19 0.77
N VAL A 41 4.11 4.80 0.12
CA VAL A 41 4.54 6.18 0.42
C VAL A 41 3.42 7.19 0.15
N LEU A 42 2.66 7.05 -0.94
CA LEU A 42 1.50 7.91 -1.22
C LEU A 42 0.43 7.79 -0.14
N VAL A 43 0.08 6.57 0.26
CA VAL A 43 -0.90 6.32 1.33
C VAL A 43 -0.42 6.94 2.64
N ALA A 44 0.84 6.75 3.02
CA ALA A 44 1.42 7.36 4.21
C ALA A 44 1.38 8.90 4.15
N ALA A 45 1.73 9.48 2.99
CA ALA A 45 1.67 10.93 2.78
C ALA A 45 0.24 11.49 2.93
N ALA A 46 -0.79 10.75 2.51
CA ALA A 46 -2.18 11.14 2.72
C ALA A 46 -2.51 11.25 4.23
N PHE A 47 -2.13 10.26 5.03
CA PHE A 47 -2.36 10.29 6.49
C PHE A 47 -1.51 11.35 7.20
N ILE A 48 -0.28 11.61 6.73
CA ILE A 48 0.54 12.74 7.21
C ILE A 48 -0.16 14.07 6.91
N LEU A 49 -0.64 14.27 5.68
CA LEU A 49 -1.41 15.46 5.30
C LEU A 49 -2.65 15.61 6.20
N HIS A 50 -3.40 14.54 6.41
CA HIS A 50 -4.56 14.55 7.30
C HIS A 50 -4.18 14.97 8.73
N ALA A 51 -3.08 14.43 9.28
CA ALA A 51 -2.59 14.80 10.62
C ALA A 51 -2.16 16.27 10.72
N LEU A 52 -1.54 16.82 9.67
CA LEU A 52 -1.15 18.23 9.61
C LEU A 52 -2.37 19.17 9.55
N LEU A 53 -3.46 18.76 8.89
CA LEU A 53 -4.66 19.58 8.70
C LEU A 53 -5.65 19.47 9.87
N PHE A 54 -5.83 18.28 10.41
CA PHE A 54 -6.89 17.94 11.36
C PHE A 54 -6.39 17.54 12.75
N GLY A 55 -5.08 17.38 12.91
CA GLY A 55 -4.44 16.97 14.16
C GLY A 55 -4.29 15.45 14.27
N LYS A 56 -3.30 15.02 15.05
CA LYS A 56 -2.95 13.61 15.26
C LYS A 56 -4.13 12.80 15.81
N GLU A 57 -4.85 13.33 16.79
CA GLU A 57 -5.92 12.59 17.47
C GLU A 57 -7.07 12.20 16.53
N LEU A 58 -7.39 13.06 15.54
CA LEU A 58 -8.40 12.73 14.53
C LEU A 58 -7.87 11.70 13.53
N THR A 59 -6.59 11.78 13.16
CA THR A 59 -5.93 10.80 12.30
C THR A 59 -5.84 9.43 12.97
N ASP A 60 -5.48 9.36 14.25
CA ASP A 60 -5.39 8.10 15.00
C ASP A 60 -6.76 7.40 15.11
N ARG A 61 -7.87 8.16 15.07
CA ARG A 61 -9.22 7.58 15.02
C ARG A 61 -9.52 6.92 13.68
N LEU A 62 -8.97 7.45 12.58
CA LEU A 62 -9.10 6.86 11.24
C LEU A 62 -8.16 5.69 11.02
N LEU A 63 -6.93 5.81 11.52
CA LEU A 63 -5.86 4.83 11.34
C LEU A 63 -5.16 4.57 12.69
N PRO A 64 -5.77 3.76 13.56
CA PRO A 64 -5.19 3.46 14.87
C PRO A 64 -3.93 2.60 14.71
N THR A 65 -2.98 2.73 15.64
CA THR A 65 -1.68 2.05 15.59
C THR A 65 -1.80 0.54 15.40
N TRP A 66 -2.73 -0.12 16.09
CA TRP A 66 -2.93 -1.57 15.96
C TRP A 66 -3.29 -1.99 14.54
N LEU A 67 -3.99 -1.15 13.76
CA LEU A 67 -4.35 -1.44 12.39
C LEU A 67 -3.13 -1.31 11.47
N VAL A 68 -2.24 -0.35 11.74
CA VAL A 68 -0.95 -0.22 11.05
C VAL A 68 -0.07 -1.45 11.33
N ASP A 69 0.07 -1.82 12.60
CA ASP A 69 0.85 -2.99 13.02
C ASP A 69 0.31 -4.28 12.39
N LEU A 70 -1.03 -4.44 12.39
CA LEU A 70 -1.70 -5.55 11.74
C LEU A 70 -1.44 -5.56 10.23
N ALA A 71 -1.57 -4.42 9.54
CA ALA A 71 -1.33 -4.32 8.11
C ALA A 71 0.13 -4.65 7.74
N MET A 72 1.10 -4.17 8.51
CA MET A 72 2.52 -4.51 8.33
C MET A 72 2.76 -6.01 8.52
N SER A 73 2.20 -6.59 9.59
CA SER A 73 2.32 -8.03 9.88
C SER A 73 1.69 -8.87 8.77
N LEU A 74 0.49 -8.50 8.31
CA LEU A 74 -0.20 -9.18 7.22
C LEU A 74 0.58 -9.09 5.90
N GLY A 75 1.19 -7.94 5.59
CA GLY A 75 2.01 -7.77 4.40
C GLY A 75 3.22 -8.71 4.39
N VAL A 76 3.93 -8.82 5.50
CA VAL A 76 5.07 -9.75 5.65
C VAL A 76 4.60 -11.20 5.58
N LEU A 77 3.51 -11.55 6.26
CA LEU A 77 2.95 -12.89 6.23
C LEU A 77 2.47 -13.29 4.83
N LEU A 78 1.90 -12.36 4.08
CA LEU A 78 1.48 -12.59 2.70
C LEU A 78 2.70 -12.86 1.79
N TYR A 79 3.75 -12.04 1.88
CA TYR A 79 4.99 -12.25 1.11
C TYR A 79 5.62 -13.62 1.40
N ILE A 80 5.78 -13.96 2.68
CA ILE A 80 6.35 -15.26 3.10
C ILE A 80 5.42 -16.40 2.71
N GLY A 81 4.10 -16.24 2.89
CA GLY A 81 3.10 -17.26 2.58
C GLY A 81 3.09 -17.64 1.10
N VAL A 82 3.18 -16.65 0.20
CA VAL A 82 3.30 -16.89 -1.24
C VAL A 82 4.58 -17.66 -1.55
N GLY A 83 5.70 -17.31 -0.92
CA GLY A 83 6.95 -18.03 -1.14
C GLY A 83 6.95 -19.46 -0.60
N ILE A 84 6.37 -19.70 0.59
CA ILE A 84 6.19 -21.04 1.16
C ILE A 84 5.30 -21.90 0.25
N LEU A 85 4.25 -21.33 -0.35
CA LEU A 85 3.39 -22.06 -1.28
C LEU A 85 4.18 -22.63 -2.48
N GLY A 86 5.14 -21.87 -3.00
CA GLY A 86 6.07 -22.33 -4.04
C GLY A 86 6.88 -23.56 -3.59
N LEU A 87 7.46 -23.49 -2.38
CA LEU A 87 8.23 -24.60 -1.80
C LEU A 87 7.40 -25.86 -1.59
N VAL A 88 6.18 -25.72 -1.04
CA VAL A 88 5.25 -26.84 -0.81
C VAL A 88 4.83 -27.51 -2.12
N LYS A 89 4.77 -26.75 -3.22
CA LYS A 89 4.49 -27.24 -4.57
C LYS A 89 5.72 -27.82 -5.29
N GLY A 90 6.87 -27.92 -4.61
CA GLY A 90 8.11 -28.46 -5.18
C GLY A 90 8.85 -27.50 -6.12
N ARG A 91 8.59 -26.20 -6.02
CA ARG A 91 9.20 -25.13 -6.82
C ARG A 91 10.06 -24.22 -5.95
N TYR A 92 10.75 -23.26 -6.55
CA TYR A 92 11.55 -22.28 -5.82
C TYR A 92 10.68 -21.32 -5.01
N PHE A 93 11.27 -20.70 -3.97
CA PHE A 93 10.62 -19.65 -3.20
C PHE A 93 10.25 -18.48 -4.11
N LEU A 94 8.98 -18.05 -4.07
CA LEU A 94 8.39 -17.02 -4.95
C LEU A 94 8.34 -17.39 -6.45
N ASP A 95 8.33 -18.67 -6.79
CA ASP A 95 7.98 -19.10 -8.15
C ASP A 95 6.47 -18.89 -8.40
N TYR A 96 6.13 -17.77 -9.04
CA TYR A 96 4.73 -17.38 -9.30
C TYR A 96 4.01 -18.28 -10.32
N SER A 97 4.72 -19.15 -11.06
CA SER A 97 4.09 -20.08 -12.01
C SER A 97 3.15 -21.09 -11.34
N VAL A 98 3.29 -21.29 -10.02
CA VAL A 98 2.37 -22.13 -9.23
C VAL A 98 0.99 -21.49 -9.03
N LEU A 99 0.90 -20.17 -9.17
CA LEU A 99 -0.33 -19.39 -8.98
C LEU A 99 -1.04 -19.13 -10.31
N ASP A 100 -0.29 -18.84 -11.36
CA ASP A 100 -0.79 -18.73 -12.73
C ASP A 100 0.03 -19.60 -13.68
N PRO A 101 -0.41 -20.84 -13.94
CA PRO A 101 0.28 -21.75 -14.86
C PRO A 101 0.25 -21.27 -16.32
N THR A 102 -0.63 -20.33 -16.67
CA THR A 102 -0.80 -19.82 -18.03
C THR A 102 0.09 -18.62 -18.34
N HIS A 103 0.68 -18.01 -17.30
CA HIS A 103 1.72 -17.01 -17.41
C HIS A 103 3.06 -17.63 -17.00
N PRO A 104 3.81 -18.26 -17.93
CA PRO A 104 5.08 -18.90 -17.59
C PRO A 104 5.99 -17.85 -16.96
N ALA A 105 6.54 -18.17 -15.79
CA ALA A 105 7.61 -17.38 -15.20
C ALA A 105 8.68 -17.16 -16.27
N PRO A 106 9.24 -15.94 -16.41
CA PRO A 106 10.36 -15.73 -17.32
C PRO A 106 11.38 -16.83 -17.02
N ALA A 107 11.67 -17.64 -18.02
CA ALA A 107 12.69 -18.66 -17.92
C ALA A 107 13.97 -17.92 -17.51
N GLU A 108 14.54 -18.33 -16.38
CA GLU A 108 15.82 -17.89 -15.84
C GLU A 108 15.81 -16.59 -14.99
N ALA A 109 16.01 -16.79 -13.69
CA ALA A 109 17.12 -16.18 -12.95
C ALA A 109 17.73 -17.25 -12.03
#